data_AF-A0A377XRH7-F1
#
_entry.id   AF-A0A377XRH7-F1
#
_cell.length_a   1.000
_cell.length_b   1.000
_cell.length_c   1.000
_cell.angle_alpha   90.00
_cell.angle_beta   90.00
_cell.angle_gamma   90.00
#
_symmetry.space_group_name_H-M   'P 1'
#
loop_
_entity.id
_entity.type
_entity.pdbx_description
1 polymer ?
#
loop_
_entity_poly.entity_id
_entity_poly.type
_entity_poly.pdbx_seq_one_letter_code
_entity_poly.pdbx_strand_id
1 'polypeptide(L)'
;MHRDIYDIAEKYGKDTFLMIDKLGTDKMPFFFTMKGRTDAMLEKVSLFKPHFTDRFMQKLGHVFPAHLPERMKTWRDKYEHYLLLKMAGDGIEEAQRWLTEYFQQAEGDFFACTPEEGSKAFLHRFAAAGAAIRYQAVHADEVEDILALDIALRRNDTEWFEHLPPEIDSQLVHKLYYGHFMCHVFHQDYIVRKGVDAHALKEKMLELLKARGAQYPAEHNVGHLYEAPESLQQFYRQNDPTNSMNPGIGKTSKQKYWGEAAPTPASPADPQ
;
A
#
# COMPACT_ATOMS: atom_id res chain seq x y z
N MET A 1 -12.03 0.40 1.74
CA MET A 1 -11.16 1.12 2.69
C MET A 1 -11.76 0.91 4.07
N HIS A 2 -10.95 0.52 5.05
CA HIS A 2 -11.40 0.26 6.42
C HIS A 2 -11.21 1.51 7.32
N ARG A 3 -11.96 1.58 8.43
CA ARG A 3 -11.94 2.69 9.39
C ARG A 3 -10.54 3.04 9.92
N ASP A 4 -9.72 2.05 10.24
CA ASP A 4 -8.40 2.30 10.84
C ASP A 4 -7.49 3.04 9.86
N ILE A 5 -7.42 2.57 8.61
CA ILE A 5 -6.65 3.28 7.58
C ILE A 5 -7.28 4.61 7.17
N TYR A 6 -8.61 4.75 7.26
CA TYR A 6 -9.27 6.04 7.07
C TYR A 6 -8.74 7.07 8.08
N ASP A 7 -8.66 6.70 9.36
CA ASP A 7 -8.20 7.59 10.43
C ASP A 7 -6.72 7.90 10.33
N ILE A 8 -5.91 6.88 10.02
CA ILE A 8 -4.48 7.05 9.79
C ILE A 8 -4.25 7.97 8.59
N ALA A 9 -4.97 7.79 7.49
CA ALA A 9 -4.91 8.68 6.33
C ALA A 9 -5.30 10.12 6.68
N GLU A 10 -6.33 10.31 7.51
CA GLU A 10 -6.80 11.66 7.88
C GLU A 10 -5.76 12.40 8.71
N LYS A 11 -5.07 11.69 9.61
CA LYS A 11 -4.11 12.28 10.54
C LYS A 11 -2.71 12.39 9.95
N TYR A 12 -2.23 11.35 9.28
CA TYR A 12 -0.84 11.20 8.84
C TYR A 12 -0.65 11.34 7.32
N GLY A 13 -1.74 11.33 6.54
CA GLY A 13 -1.72 11.60 5.10
C GLY A 13 -2.09 13.05 4.74
N LYS A 14 -2.40 13.88 5.74
CA LYS A 14 -2.98 15.22 5.55
C LYS A 14 -2.11 16.18 4.74
N ASP A 15 -0.80 16.17 4.95
CA ASP A 15 0.12 17.03 4.20
C ASP A 15 0.12 16.68 2.71
N THR A 16 0.16 15.37 2.42
CA THR A 16 0.11 14.80 1.07
C THR A 16 -1.24 15.10 0.42
N PHE A 17 -2.33 14.92 1.16
CA PHE A 17 -3.68 15.28 0.72
C PHE A 17 -3.74 16.76 0.33
N LEU A 18 -3.37 17.67 1.24
CA LEU A 18 -3.48 19.11 1.01
C LEU A 18 -2.58 19.58 -0.14
N MET A 19 -1.37 19.01 -0.26
CA MET A 19 -0.47 19.28 -1.36
C MET A 19 -1.12 18.92 -2.70
N ILE A 20 -1.69 17.73 -2.84
CA ILE A 20 -2.30 17.27 -4.09
C ILE A 20 -3.59 18.04 -4.39
N ASP A 21 -4.45 18.25 -3.38
CA ASP A 21 -5.71 18.99 -3.52
C ASP A 21 -5.47 20.43 -4.02
N LYS A 22 -4.39 21.08 -3.58
CA LYS A 22 -4.10 22.48 -3.91
C LYS A 22 -3.16 22.68 -5.08
N LEU A 23 -2.18 21.81 -5.27
CA LEU A 23 -1.08 22.00 -6.22
C LEU A 23 -1.09 20.97 -7.36
N GLY A 24 -1.96 19.96 -7.28
CA GLY A 24 -2.00 18.84 -8.21
C GLY A 24 -0.83 17.86 -8.02
N THR A 25 -0.85 16.77 -8.79
CA THR A 25 0.15 15.70 -8.72
C THR A 25 1.49 16.07 -9.37
N ASP A 26 1.50 17.03 -10.29
CA ASP A 26 2.69 17.39 -11.09
C ASP A 26 3.84 17.95 -10.25
N LYS A 27 3.53 18.49 -9.07
CA LYS A 27 4.53 19.04 -8.15
C LYS A 27 5.08 18.02 -7.16
N MET A 28 4.48 16.83 -7.05
CA MET A 28 4.92 15.80 -6.10
C MET A 28 6.39 15.41 -6.26
N PRO A 29 6.93 15.14 -7.47
CA PRO A 29 8.31 14.72 -7.62
C PRO A 29 9.31 15.76 -7.08
N PHE A 30 9.00 17.05 -7.26
CA PHE A 30 9.80 18.13 -6.73
C PHE A 30 9.81 18.14 -5.19
N PHE A 31 8.64 18.06 -4.56
CA PHE A 31 8.53 18.02 -3.09
C PHE A 31 9.19 16.79 -2.49
N PHE A 32 9.01 15.60 -3.07
CA PHE A 32 9.68 14.39 -2.60
C PHE A 32 11.21 14.47 -2.74
N THR A 33 11.70 15.03 -3.85
CA THR A 33 13.15 15.25 -4.03
C THR A 33 13.72 16.21 -3.01
N MET A 34 13.02 17.33 -2.73
CA MET A 34 13.44 18.27 -1.71
C MET A 34 13.46 17.64 -0.32
N LYS A 35 12.38 16.95 0.07
CA LYS A 35 12.30 16.22 1.34
C LYS A 35 13.47 15.24 1.47
N GLY A 36 13.70 14.39 0.48
CA GLY A 36 14.77 13.39 0.52
C GLY A 36 16.16 14.01 0.64
N ARG A 37 16.41 15.15 -0.01
CA ARG A 37 17.66 15.91 0.16
C ARG A 37 17.80 16.48 1.56
N THR A 38 16.73 17.05 2.11
CA THR A 38 16.71 17.58 3.47
C THR A 38 16.96 16.47 4.49
N ASP A 39 16.30 15.33 4.36
CA ASP A 39 16.49 14.17 5.24
C ASP A 39 17.95 13.70 5.21
N ALA A 40 18.51 13.49 4.02
CA ALA A 40 19.91 13.05 3.86
C ALA A 40 20.94 14.08 4.38
N MET A 41 20.58 15.37 4.43
CA MET A 41 21.42 16.40 5.04
C MET A 41 21.32 16.38 6.57
N LEU A 42 20.10 16.26 7.11
CA LEU A 42 19.86 16.28 8.55
C LEU A 42 20.34 15.01 9.25
N GLU A 43 20.25 13.84 8.60
CA GLU A 43 20.78 12.56 9.12
C GLU A 43 22.29 12.60 9.40
N LYS A 44 23.05 13.46 8.70
CA LYS A 44 24.49 13.63 8.93
C LYS A 44 24.82 14.46 10.15
N VAL A 45 23.84 15.16 10.72
CA VAL A 45 24.03 16.08 11.84
C VAL A 45 23.50 15.41 13.11
N SER A 46 24.41 15.04 14.02
CA SER A 46 24.09 14.29 15.25
C SER A 46 23.08 14.97 16.19
N LEU A 47 22.80 16.26 16.01
CA LEU A 47 21.78 17.00 16.74
C LEU A 47 20.35 16.57 16.37
N PHE A 48 20.12 16.15 15.13
CA PHE A 48 18.80 15.76 14.65
C PHE A 48 18.62 14.26 14.78
N LYS A 49 17.52 13.85 15.41
CA LYS A 49 17.13 12.44 15.47
C LYS A 49 16.65 11.96 14.09
N PRO A 50 16.72 10.65 13.78
CA PRO A 50 16.08 10.07 12.60
C PRO A 50 14.61 10.51 12.47
N HIS A 51 14.14 10.63 11.22
CA HIS A 51 12.77 11.06 10.89
C HIS A 51 12.38 12.45 11.41
N PHE A 52 13.36 13.34 11.66
CA PHE A 52 13.08 14.70 12.14
C PHE A 52 12.11 15.46 11.22
N THR A 53 12.35 15.45 9.91
CA THR A 53 11.49 16.15 8.94
C THR A 53 10.07 15.61 8.96
N ASP A 54 9.90 14.29 9.03
CA ASP A 54 8.58 13.67 9.08
C ASP A 54 7.79 14.08 10.33
N ARG A 55 8.45 14.07 11.50
CA ARG A 55 7.89 14.53 12.78
C ARG A 55 7.58 16.03 12.77
N PHE A 56 8.44 16.84 12.15
CA PHE A 56 8.23 18.28 12.03
C PHE A 56 7.04 18.61 11.13
N MET A 57 6.98 18.01 9.93
CA MET A 57 5.86 18.17 9.01
C MET A 57 4.55 17.66 9.62
N GLN A 58 4.58 16.55 10.37
CA GLN A 58 3.40 16.05 11.09
C GLN A 58 2.89 17.09 12.09
N LYS A 59 3.80 17.72 12.86
CA LYS A 59 3.45 18.80 13.79
C LYS A 59 2.81 20.00 13.08
N LEU A 60 3.38 20.42 11.94
CA LEU A 60 2.81 21.50 11.14
C LEU A 60 1.43 21.13 10.53
N GLY A 61 1.21 19.85 10.21
CA GLY A 61 -0.06 19.34 9.70
C GLY A 61 -1.26 19.62 10.62
N HIS A 62 -1.03 19.71 11.93
CA HIS A 62 -2.06 20.04 12.92
C HIS A 62 -2.55 21.49 12.87
N VAL A 63 -1.79 22.41 12.25
CA VAL A 63 -2.20 23.82 12.10
C VAL A 63 -3.27 23.99 11.04
N PHE A 64 -3.29 23.12 10.03
CA PHE A 64 -4.29 23.18 8.97
C PHE A 64 -5.67 22.74 9.48
N PRO A 65 -6.78 23.28 8.95
CA PRO A 65 -8.12 22.85 9.34
C PRO A 65 -8.41 21.41 8.91
N ALA A 66 -9.56 20.87 9.34
CA ALA A 66 -10.09 19.62 8.80
C ALA A 66 -10.28 19.74 7.28
N HIS A 67 -9.87 18.72 6.53
CA HIS A 67 -9.82 18.77 5.07
C HIS A 67 -10.86 17.87 4.39
N LEU A 68 -11.39 16.88 5.14
CA LEU A 68 -12.41 15.96 4.65
C LEU A 68 -13.82 16.57 4.78
N PRO A 69 -14.70 16.34 3.78
CA PRO A 69 -16.11 16.71 3.84
C PRO A 69 -16.83 16.11 5.05
N GLU A 70 -17.78 16.87 5.61
CA GLU A 70 -18.48 16.48 6.83
C GLU A 70 -19.29 15.19 6.68
N ARG A 71 -19.88 14.97 5.49
CA ARG A 71 -20.60 13.73 5.18
C ARG A 71 -19.68 12.52 5.22
N MET A 72 -18.44 12.64 4.75
CA MET A 72 -17.47 11.54 4.85
C MET A 72 -17.13 11.19 6.30
N LYS A 73 -17.02 12.18 7.20
CA LYS A 73 -16.78 11.94 8.64
C LYS A 73 -17.99 11.27 9.31
N THR A 74 -19.19 11.74 8.98
CA THR A 74 -20.43 11.13 9.46
C THR A 74 -20.51 9.66 9.04
N TRP A 75 -20.12 9.33 7.81
CA TRP A 75 -20.07 7.94 7.34
C TRP A 75 -18.98 7.15 8.04
N ARG A 76 -17.82 7.78 8.32
CA ARG A 76 -16.74 7.16 9.09
C ARG A 76 -17.22 6.69 10.45
N ASP A 77 -18.01 7.52 11.14
CA ASP A 77 -18.52 7.19 12.47
C ASP A 77 -19.60 6.10 12.43
N LYS A 78 -20.44 6.10 11.38
CA LYS A 78 -21.54 5.13 11.22
C LYS A 78 -21.08 3.73 10.82
N TYR A 79 -20.17 3.62 9.85
CA TYR A 79 -19.79 2.34 9.24
C TYR A 79 -18.29 2.08 9.41
N GLU A 80 -17.89 0.82 9.38
CA GLU A 80 -16.48 0.41 9.48
C GLU A 80 -15.83 0.19 8.10
N HIS A 81 -16.64 -0.20 7.11
CA HIS A 81 -16.20 -0.57 5.77
C HIS A 81 -16.75 0.41 4.74
N TYR A 82 -15.86 1.05 3.97
CA TYR A 82 -16.24 1.98 2.91
C TYR A 82 -15.84 1.46 1.54
N LEU A 83 -16.81 1.42 0.62
CA LEU A 83 -16.59 1.15 -0.80
C LEU A 83 -16.79 2.44 -1.59
N LEU A 84 -15.71 2.93 -2.22
CA LEU A 84 -15.78 4.05 -3.15
C LEU A 84 -16.10 3.51 -4.56
N LEU A 85 -17.39 3.48 -4.91
CA LEU A 85 -17.85 3.01 -6.22
C LEU A 85 -17.99 4.19 -7.19
N LYS A 86 -17.13 4.24 -8.22
CA LYS A 86 -17.18 5.26 -9.27
C LYS A 86 -17.73 4.66 -10.55
N MET A 87 -18.87 5.17 -10.99
CA MET A 87 -19.55 4.77 -12.22
C MET A 87 -19.40 5.86 -13.29
N ALA A 88 -19.61 5.49 -14.54
CA ALA A 88 -19.57 6.41 -15.69
C ALA A 88 -20.66 6.03 -16.71
N GLY A 89 -21.12 7.02 -17.48
CA GLY A 89 -22.18 6.84 -18.48
C GLY A 89 -23.46 6.26 -17.86
N ASP A 90 -24.11 5.37 -18.60
CA ASP A 90 -25.37 4.73 -18.20
C ASP A 90 -25.25 3.90 -16.89
N GLY A 91 -24.03 3.49 -16.53
CA GLY A 91 -23.77 2.76 -15.29
C GLY A 91 -24.01 3.59 -14.02
N ILE A 92 -24.13 4.91 -14.13
CA ILE A 92 -24.45 5.79 -13.00
C ILE A 92 -25.89 5.52 -12.51
N GLU A 93 -26.86 5.56 -13.42
CA GLU A 93 -28.27 5.33 -13.09
C GLU A 93 -28.52 3.87 -12.70
N GLU A 94 -27.85 2.94 -13.39
CA GLU A 94 -27.92 1.51 -13.07
C GLU A 94 -27.50 1.22 -11.62
N ALA A 95 -26.32 1.70 -11.22
CA ALA A 95 -25.82 1.50 -9.87
C ALA A 95 -26.68 2.21 -8.83
N GLN A 96 -27.15 3.43 -9.11
CA GLN A 96 -27.99 4.17 -8.18
C GLN A 96 -29.30 3.42 -7.91
N ARG A 97 -29.97 2.90 -8.94
CA ARG A 97 -31.17 2.10 -8.78
C ARG A 97 -30.90 0.83 -7.97
N TRP A 98 -29.87 0.07 -8.35
CA TRP A 98 -29.53 -1.17 -7.67
C TRP A 98 -29.17 -0.97 -6.19
N LEU A 99 -28.34 0.04 -5.87
CA LEU A 99 -27.95 0.35 -4.49
C LEU A 99 -29.15 0.80 -3.65
N THR A 100 -30.07 1.58 -4.25
CA THR A 100 -31.31 2.00 -3.57
C THR A 100 -32.18 0.80 -3.20
N GLU A 101 -32.29 -0.20 -4.06
CA GLU A 101 -33.03 -1.43 -3.77
C GLU A 101 -32.28 -2.32 -2.77
N TYR A 102 -30.97 -2.48 -2.94
CA TYR A 102 -30.12 -3.32 -2.11
C TYR A 102 -30.12 -2.89 -0.63
N PHE A 103 -29.93 -1.59 -0.37
CA PHE A 103 -29.88 -1.06 0.99
C PHE A 103 -31.25 -0.88 1.67
N GLN A 104 -32.36 -1.28 1.02
CA GLN A 104 -33.63 -1.46 1.74
C GLN A 104 -33.59 -2.68 2.69
N GLN A 105 -32.70 -3.64 2.42
CA GLN A 105 -32.60 -4.89 3.16
C GLN A 105 -31.23 -5.10 3.78
N ALA A 106 -30.16 -4.70 3.09
CA ALA A 106 -28.79 -4.84 3.58
C ALA A 106 -28.49 -3.81 4.70
N GLU A 107 -27.67 -4.22 5.67
CA GLU A 107 -27.07 -3.27 6.62
C GLU A 107 -26.10 -2.34 5.87
N GLY A 108 -26.20 -1.04 6.13
CA GLY A 108 -25.37 -0.04 5.48
C GLY A 108 -26.20 1.09 4.89
N ASP A 109 -25.54 1.96 4.14
CA ASP A 109 -26.16 2.97 3.30
C ASP A 109 -25.13 3.48 2.29
N PHE A 110 -25.60 4.22 1.27
CA PHE A 110 -24.75 4.89 0.30
C PHE A 110 -25.19 6.34 0.10
N PHE A 111 -24.30 7.15 -0.47
CA PHE A 111 -24.68 8.47 -0.95
C PHE A 111 -24.00 8.78 -2.28
N ALA A 112 -24.73 9.43 -3.18
CA ALA A 112 -24.13 10.03 -4.36
C ALA A 112 -23.23 11.19 -3.93
N CYS A 113 -21.94 11.08 -4.24
CA CYS A 113 -20.97 12.12 -3.97
C CYS A 113 -21.24 13.35 -4.83
N THR A 114 -21.10 14.54 -4.24
CA THR A 114 -20.83 15.76 -5.01
C THR A 114 -19.46 15.66 -5.69
N PRO A 115 -19.15 16.51 -6.69
CA PRO A 115 -17.83 16.51 -7.32
C PRO A 115 -16.68 16.67 -6.31
N GLU A 116 -16.87 17.53 -5.30
CA GLU A 116 -15.88 17.75 -4.24
C GLU A 116 -15.68 16.49 -3.38
N GLU A 117 -16.75 15.87 -2.90
CA GLU A 117 -16.66 14.64 -2.10
C GLU A 117 -16.06 13.49 -2.90
N GLY A 118 -16.42 13.35 -4.17
CA GLY A 118 -15.87 12.31 -5.04
C GLY A 118 -14.37 12.49 -5.22
N SER A 119 -13.92 13.72 -5.50
CA SER A 119 -12.48 14.01 -5.63
C SER A 119 -11.72 13.73 -4.33
N LYS A 120 -12.22 14.28 -3.21
CA LYS A 120 -11.58 14.15 -1.90
C LYS A 120 -11.61 12.72 -1.35
N ALA A 121 -12.66 11.94 -1.61
CA ALA A 121 -12.71 10.54 -1.20
C ALA A 121 -11.63 9.70 -1.89
N PHE A 122 -11.45 9.88 -3.20
CA PHE A 122 -10.38 9.19 -3.93
C PHE A 122 -8.99 9.68 -3.52
N LEU A 123 -8.82 10.97 -3.25
CA LEU A 123 -7.56 11.51 -2.76
C LEU A 123 -7.21 10.98 -1.36
N HIS A 124 -8.18 10.88 -0.46
CA HIS A 124 -8.01 10.28 0.86
C HIS A 124 -7.60 8.81 0.77
N ARG A 125 -8.27 8.04 -0.09
CA ARG A 125 -7.90 6.65 -0.39
C ARG A 125 -6.50 6.53 -0.99
N PHE A 126 -6.06 7.48 -1.81
CA PHE A 126 -4.71 7.50 -2.37
C PHE A 126 -3.65 7.81 -1.31
N ALA A 127 -3.92 8.75 -0.40
CA ALA A 127 -2.99 9.14 0.66
C ALA A 127 -2.74 8.04 1.71
N ALA A 128 -3.58 6.99 1.76
CA ALA A 128 -3.51 5.88 2.70
C ALA A 128 -2.11 5.24 2.82
N ALA A 129 -1.49 4.86 1.70
CA ALA A 129 -0.19 4.18 1.71
C ALA A 129 0.91 5.08 2.31
N GLY A 130 0.94 6.37 1.91
CA GLY A 130 1.88 7.34 2.46
C GLY A 130 1.63 7.63 3.94
N ALA A 131 0.39 7.58 4.40
CA ALA A 131 0.02 7.83 5.79
C ALA A 131 0.51 6.75 6.74
N ALA A 132 0.49 5.46 6.33
CA ALA A 132 1.07 4.38 7.12
C ALA A 132 2.59 4.58 7.31
N ILE A 133 3.30 4.92 6.23
CA ILE A 133 4.73 5.25 6.26
C ILE A 133 5.00 6.43 7.21
N ARG A 134 4.20 7.48 7.11
CA ARG A 134 4.32 8.65 8.00
C ARG A 134 4.09 8.28 9.47
N TYR A 135 3.08 7.45 9.77
CA TYR A 135 2.82 6.98 11.12
C TYR A 135 4.05 6.29 11.71
N GLN A 136 4.63 5.34 10.97
CA GLN A 136 5.81 4.59 11.41
C GLN A 136 7.00 5.53 11.64
N ALA A 137 7.28 6.47 10.73
CA ALA A 137 8.38 7.43 10.89
C ALA A 137 8.22 8.31 12.14
N VAL A 138 6.98 8.72 12.44
CA VAL A 138 6.68 9.53 13.63
C VAL A 138 6.90 8.72 14.91
N HIS A 139 6.48 7.46 14.92
CA HIS A 139 6.51 6.53 16.07
C HIS A 139 7.65 5.51 15.99
N ALA A 140 8.74 5.80 15.29
CA ALA A 140 9.80 4.81 15.00
C ALA A 140 10.44 4.16 16.25
N ASP A 141 10.35 4.84 17.40
CA ASP A 141 10.82 4.35 18.69
C ASP A 141 9.81 3.41 19.40
N GLU A 142 8.57 3.34 18.93
CA GLU A 142 7.43 2.62 19.52
C GLU A 142 6.94 1.43 18.68
N VAL A 143 7.31 1.39 17.39
CA VAL A 143 6.89 0.35 16.43
C VAL A 143 8.06 -0.14 15.58
N GLU A 144 7.90 -1.31 14.98
CA GLU A 144 8.83 -1.79 13.95
C GLU A 144 8.49 -1.26 12.56
N ASP A 145 9.27 -1.66 11.56
CA ASP A 145 8.99 -1.43 10.16
C ASP A 145 7.61 -1.98 9.77
N ILE A 146 6.97 -1.32 8.81
CA ILE A 146 5.64 -1.72 8.32
C ILE A 146 5.76 -3.08 7.63
N LEU A 147 4.94 -4.02 8.08
CA LEU A 147 4.73 -5.27 7.37
C LEU A 147 3.60 -5.02 6.37
N ALA A 148 3.94 -4.84 5.10
CA ALA A 148 2.96 -4.62 4.03
C ALA A 148 2.74 -5.89 3.21
N LEU A 149 1.49 -6.30 3.07
CA LEU A 149 1.07 -7.43 2.22
C LEU A 149 0.20 -6.92 1.07
N ASP A 150 0.52 -7.38 -0.15
CA ASP A 150 -0.22 -7.06 -1.37
C ASP A 150 -0.80 -8.34 -1.97
N ILE A 151 -2.10 -8.54 -1.81
CA ILE A 151 -2.75 -9.83 -2.00
C ILE A 151 -3.89 -9.76 -3.02
N ALA A 152 -4.05 -10.83 -3.79
CA ALA A 152 -5.20 -11.08 -4.65
C ALA A 152 -5.92 -12.33 -4.16
N LEU A 153 -7.16 -12.17 -3.71
CA LEU A 153 -8.00 -13.29 -3.31
C LEU A 153 -8.55 -14.01 -4.54
N ARG A 154 -9.04 -15.25 -4.34
CA ARG A 154 -9.76 -15.96 -5.41
C ARG A 154 -11.02 -15.17 -5.78
N ARG A 155 -11.38 -15.20 -7.06
CA ARG A 155 -12.58 -14.52 -7.58
C ARG A 155 -13.88 -15.02 -6.96
N ASN A 156 -13.90 -16.26 -6.46
CA ASN A 156 -15.04 -16.87 -5.78
C ASN A 156 -14.88 -16.90 -4.25
N ASP A 157 -13.93 -16.15 -3.68
CA ASP A 157 -13.75 -16.06 -2.23
C ASP A 157 -14.91 -15.25 -1.61
N THR A 158 -15.56 -15.80 -0.60
CA THR A 158 -16.72 -15.18 0.07
C THR A 158 -16.37 -14.51 1.39
N GLU A 159 -15.15 -14.70 1.91
CA GLU A 159 -14.75 -14.26 3.24
C GLU A 159 -13.66 -13.19 3.18
N TRP A 160 -13.81 -12.20 2.30
CA TRP A 160 -12.76 -11.25 1.95
C TRP A 160 -12.09 -10.54 3.14
N PHE A 161 -12.83 -10.26 4.22
CA PHE A 161 -12.31 -9.60 5.41
C PHE A 161 -11.52 -10.59 6.28
N GLU A 162 -10.37 -10.15 6.76
CA GLU A 162 -9.44 -11.02 7.49
C GLU A 162 -9.78 -11.11 8.98
N HIS A 163 -9.69 -12.32 9.51
CA HIS A 163 -9.70 -12.58 10.94
C HIS A 163 -8.40 -13.30 11.34
N LEU A 164 -7.44 -12.54 11.87
CA LEU A 164 -6.15 -13.07 12.29
C LEU A 164 -6.28 -13.90 13.58
N PRO A 165 -5.53 -15.01 13.71
CA PRO A 165 -5.40 -15.73 14.97
C PRO A 165 -4.89 -14.81 16.10
N PRO A 166 -5.35 -14.98 17.37
CA PRO A 166 -4.97 -14.10 18.49
C PRO A 166 -3.47 -13.95 18.71
N GLU A 167 -2.69 -15.00 18.44
CA GLU A 167 -1.24 -15.01 18.55
C GLU A 167 -0.54 -14.11 17.52
N ILE A 168 -1.18 -13.84 16.37
CA ILE A 168 -0.72 -12.85 15.39
C ILE A 168 -1.27 -11.47 15.76
N ASP A 169 -2.57 -11.38 16.05
CA ASP A 169 -3.25 -10.11 16.30
C ASP A 169 -2.65 -9.32 17.47
N SER A 170 -2.26 -10.02 18.54
CA SER A 170 -1.62 -9.42 19.71
C SER A 170 -0.26 -8.76 19.43
N GLN A 171 0.40 -9.09 18.32
CA GLN A 171 1.69 -8.52 17.91
C GLN A 171 1.52 -7.19 17.14
N LEU A 172 0.29 -6.79 16.83
CA LEU A 172 -0.03 -5.65 15.98
C LEU A 172 -0.57 -4.48 16.81
N VAL A 173 -0.20 -3.27 16.40
CA VAL A 173 -0.77 -2.00 16.88
C VAL A 173 -1.96 -1.59 16.01
N HIS A 174 -1.80 -1.69 14.69
CA HIS A 174 -2.84 -1.37 13.71
C HIS A 174 -2.86 -2.36 12.56
N LYS A 175 -4.06 -2.59 12.01
CA LYS A 175 -4.32 -3.39 10.81
C LYS A 175 -4.98 -2.49 9.77
N LEU A 176 -4.26 -2.13 8.73
CA LEU A 176 -4.66 -1.06 7.82
C LEU A 176 -5.09 -1.66 6.47
N TYR A 177 -6.40 -1.80 6.28
CA TYR A 177 -6.97 -2.50 5.11
C TYR A 177 -7.57 -1.55 4.06
N TYR A 178 -7.05 -1.63 2.84
CA TYR A 178 -7.54 -0.90 1.68
C TYR A 178 -7.20 -1.65 0.40
N GLY A 179 -7.77 -1.28 -0.75
CA GLY A 179 -7.54 -2.07 -1.96
C GLY A 179 -8.45 -1.69 -3.11
N HIS A 180 -8.53 -2.60 -4.08
CA HIS A 180 -9.36 -2.54 -5.28
C HIS A 180 -10.40 -3.66 -5.21
N PHE A 181 -11.52 -3.35 -4.57
CA PHE A 181 -12.49 -4.35 -4.11
C PHE A 181 -13.03 -5.23 -5.24
N MET A 182 -13.40 -4.65 -6.39
CA MET A 182 -13.95 -5.40 -7.53
C MET A 182 -12.94 -6.37 -8.17
N CYS A 183 -11.64 -6.16 -7.94
CA CYS A 183 -10.57 -7.03 -8.41
C CYS A 183 -10.17 -8.09 -7.37
N HIS A 184 -10.77 -8.06 -6.16
CA HIS A 184 -10.34 -8.86 -5.01
C HIS A 184 -8.85 -8.63 -4.64
N VAL A 185 -8.34 -7.42 -4.89
CA VAL A 185 -6.97 -7.01 -4.56
C VAL A 185 -6.98 -6.14 -3.30
N PHE A 186 -6.16 -6.49 -2.32
CA PHE A 186 -6.07 -5.80 -1.03
C PHE A 186 -4.62 -5.52 -0.66
N HIS A 187 -4.39 -4.29 -0.21
CA HIS A 187 -3.21 -3.90 0.54
C HIS A 187 -3.54 -3.98 2.02
N GLN A 188 -2.76 -4.78 2.73
CA GLN A 188 -2.87 -4.95 4.17
C GLN A 188 -1.56 -4.50 4.80
N ASP A 189 -1.56 -3.30 5.36
CA ASP A 189 -0.39 -2.75 6.05
C ASP A 189 -0.56 -2.95 7.55
N TYR A 190 0.44 -3.57 8.18
CA TYR A 190 0.42 -3.88 9.61
C TYR A 190 1.48 -3.05 10.32
N ILE A 191 1.05 -2.31 11.33
CA ILE A 191 1.96 -1.61 12.25
C ILE A 191 2.31 -2.58 13.37
N VAL A 192 3.55 -3.07 13.34
CA VAL A 192 4.03 -4.13 14.23
C VAL A 192 4.57 -3.52 15.54
N ARG A 193 4.25 -4.13 16.69
CA ARG A 193 4.76 -3.68 18.00
C ARG A 193 6.28 -3.76 18.06
N LYS A 194 6.93 -2.80 18.74
CA LYS A 194 8.38 -2.83 18.97
C LYS A 194 8.85 -4.13 19.60
N GLY A 195 9.98 -4.66 19.11
CA GLY A 195 10.61 -5.88 19.58
C GLY A 195 10.06 -7.17 18.98
N VAL A 196 9.00 -7.13 18.17
CA VAL A 196 8.49 -8.29 17.43
C VAL A 196 9.37 -8.56 16.21
N ASP A 197 9.65 -9.83 15.95
CA ASP A 197 10.31 -10.26 14.71
C ASP A 197 9.32 -10.15 13.53
N ALA A 198 9.36 -9.02 12.83
CA ALA A 198 8.52 -8.75 11.67
C ALA A 198 8.76 -9.73 10.52
N HIS A 199 9.95 -10.31 10.40
CA HIS A 199 10.24 -11.29 9.36
C HIS A 199 9.53 -12.61 9.65
N ALA A 200 9.68 -13.14 10.87
CA ALA A 200 8.97 -14.36 11.28
C ALA A 200 7.45 -14.18 11.27
N LEU A 201 6.96 -12.99 11.65
CA LEU A 201 5.53 -12.66 11.56
C LEU A 201 5.04 -12.69 10.11
N LYS A 202 5.80 -12.10 9.19
CA LYS A 202 5.47 -12.08 7.76
C LYS A 202 5.34 -13.50 7.21
N GLU A 203 6.30 -14.39 7.47
CA GLU A 203 6.25 -15.76 6.97
C GLU A 203 4.99 -16.50 7.46
N LYS A 204 4.61 -16.34 8.74
CA LYS A 204 3.34 -16.90 9.27
C LYS A 204 2.10 -16.37 8.53
N MET A 205 2.04 -15.07 8.24
CA MET A 205 0.91 -14.49 7.51
C MET A 205 0.86 -14.97 6.06
N LEU A 206 2.03 -15.15 5.41
CA LEU A 206 2.10 -15.73 4.07
C LEU A 206 1.61 -17.17 4.04
N GLU A 207 1.87 -17.98 5.07
CA GLU A 207 1.31 -19.34 5.19
C GLU A 207 -0.22 -19.33 5.26
N LEU A 208 -0.82 -18.41 6.01
CA LEU A 208 -2.28 -18.25 6.08
C LEU A 208 -2.87 -17.88 4.70
N LEU A 209 -2.24 -16.95 4.00
CA LEU A 209 -2.65 -16.53 2.66
C LEU A 209 -2.54 -17.69 1.65
N LYS A 210 -1.46 -18.46 1.72
CA LYS A 210 -1.26 -19.65 0.89
C LYS A 210 -2.33 -20.70 1.15
N ALA A 211 -2.66 -20.97 2.42
CA ALA A 211 -3.72 -21.91 2.79
C ALA A 211 -5.10 -21.46 2.28
N ARG A 212 -5.34 -20.14 2.26
CA ARG A 212 -6.53 -19.52 1.69
C ARG A 212 -6.59 -19.58 0.15
N GLY A 213 -5.47 -19.87 -0.51
CA GLY A 213 -5.35 -19.85 -1.97
C GLY A 213 -5.28 -18.43 -2.55
N ALA A 214 -4.91 -17.44 -1.73
CA ALA A 214 -4.61 -16.10 -2.21
C ALA A 214 -3.27 -16.09 -2.96
N GLN A 215 -3.15 -15.18 -3.92
CA GLN A 215 -1.90 -14.91 -4.64
C GLN A 215 -1.27 -13.63 -4.09
N TYR A 216 0.05 -13.60 -4.06
CA TYR A 216 0.84 -12.42 -3.73
C TYR A 216 2.20 -12.53 -4.43
N PRO A 217 2.82 -11.41 -4.83
CA PRO A 217 2.26 -10.04 -4.86
C PRO A 217 1.16 -9.90 -5.93
N ALA A 218 0.21 -8.97 -5.72
CA ALA A 218 -0.93 -8.78 -6.62
C ALA A 218 -0.65 -7.75 -7.73
N GLU A 219 -0.25 -6.53 -7.35
CA GLU A 219 0.03 -5.42 -8.28
C GLU A 219 1.40 -4.77 -8.08
N HIS A 220 1.99 -4.91 -6.88
CA HIS A 220 3.26 -4.24 -6.54
C HIS A 220 4.53 -4.98 -7.02
N ASN A 221 4.36 -6.12 -7.72
CA ASN A 221 5.46 -7.00 -8.15
C ASN A 221 6.29 -7.54 -6.96
N VAL A 222 7.25 -8.43 -7.22
CA VAL A 222 7.98 -9.16 -6.16
C VAL A 222 9.02 -8.30 -5.44
N GLY A 223 9.57 -7.29 -6.13
CA GLY A 223 10.64 -6.44 -5.61
C GLY A 223 11.76 -7.28 -4.98
N HIS A 224 12.22 -6.90 -3.79
CA HIS A 224 13.06 -7.77 -2.94
C HIS A 224 12.30 -8.31 -1.73
N LEU A 225 10.98 -8.12 -1.69
CA LEU A 225 10.13 -8.43 -0.54
C LEU A 225 9.54 -9.84 -0.62
N TYR A 226 9.33 -10.35 -1.84
CA TYR A 226 8.76 -11.66 -2.12
C TYR A 226 9.72 -12.51 -2.92
N GLU A 227 9.61 -13.82 -2.75
CA GLU A 227 10.25 -14.78 -3.63
C GLU A 227 9.51 -14.80 -4.98
N ALA A 228 10.25 -14.74 -6.08
CA ALA A 228 9.65 -14.85 -7.41
C ALA A 228 9.23 -16.30 -7.70
N PRO A 229 8.02 -16.53 -8.23
CA PRO A 229 7.66 -17.83 -8.79
C PRO A 229 8.65 -18.25 -9.88
N GLU A 230 8.81 -19.56 -10.08
CA GLU A 230 9.79 -20.10 -11.05
C GLU A 230 9.60 -19.54 -12.47
N SER A 231 8.35 -19.43 -12.93
CA SER A 231 8.03 -18.85 -14.24
C SER A 231 8.52 -17.40 -14.38
N LEU A 232 8.45 -16.63 -13.30
CA LEU A 232 8.90 -15.24 -13.27
C LEU A 232 10.43 -15.16 -13.22
N GLN A 233 11.09 -16.06 -12.47
CA GLN A 233 12.55 -16.17 -12.48
C GLN A 233 13.09 -16.54 -13.87
N GLN A 234 12.45 -17.47 -14.57
CA GLN A 234 12.78 -17.85 -15.94
C GLN A 234 12.62 -16.66 -16.89
N PHE A 235 11.52 -15.91 -16.77
CA PHE A 235 11.29 -14.69 -17.54
C PHE A 235 12.38 -13.63 -17.29
N TYR A 236 12.79 -13.41 -16.04
CA TYR A 236 13.89 -12.49 -15.72
C TYR A 236 15.21 -12.91 -16.36
N ARG A 237 15.56 -14.20 -16.27
CA ARG A 237 16.78 -14.77 -16.89
C ARG A 237 16.80 -14.64 -18.41
N GLN A 238 15.65 -14.81 -19.06
CA GLN A 238 15.55 -14.64 -20.52
C GLN A 238 15.76 -13.18 -20.95
N ASN A 239 15.25 -12.22 -20.19
CA ASN A 239 15.40 -10.80 -20.50
C ASN A 239 16.78 -10.23 -20.13
N ASP A 240 17.39 -10.72 -19.06
CA ASP A 240 18.72 -10.30 -18.62
C ASP A 240 19.62 -11.50 -18.29
N PRO A 241 20.13 -12.21 -19.31
CA PRO A 241 21.02 -13.35 -19.09
C PRO A 241 22.33 -12.98 -18.36
N THR A 242 22.66 -11.69 -18.29
CA THR A 242 23.87 -11.21 -17.60
C THR A 242 23.63 -10.83 -16.15
N ASN A 243 22.38 -10.73 -15.70
CA ASN A 243 21.98 -10.21 -14.39
C ASN A 243 22.63 -8.85 -14.05
N SER A 244 22.53 -7.88 -14.97
CA SER A 244 23.07 -6.52 -14.85
C SER A 244 21.99 -5.44 -14.70
N MET A 245 20.72 -5.77 -14.93
CA MET A 245 19.58 -4.86 -14.88
C MET A 245 18.68 -5.22 -13.70
N ASN A 246 18.80 -4.44 -12.61
CA ASN A 246 18.10 -4.65 -11.34
C ASN A 246 18.31 -6.05 -10.70
N PRO A 247 19.56 -6.45 -10.38
CA PRO A 247 19.85 -7.80 -9.92
C PRO A 247 19.22 -8.16 -8.56
N GLY A 248 18.84 -9.43 -8.41
CA GLY A 248 18.31 -9.97 -7.15
C GLY A 248 16.83 -9.71 -6.87
N ILE A 249 16.08 -9.23 -7.87
CA ILE A 249 14.62 -9.13 -7.80
C ILE A 249 14.01 -10.53 -7.59
N GLY A 250 12.98 -10.62 -6.75
CA GLY A 250 12.31 -11.88 -6.42
C GLY A 250 13.12 -12.76 -5.47
N LYS A 251 13.99 -12.17 -4.64
CA LYS A 251 14.99 -12.88 -3.82
C LYS A 251 15.92 -13.80 -4.63
N THR A 252 16.15 -13.47 -5.92
CA THR A 252 17.11 -14.20 -6.77
C THR A 252 18.57 -13.75 -6.53
N SER A 253 19.52 -14.34 -7.25
CA SER A 253 20.95 -13.99 -7.15
C SER A 253 21.20 -12.51 -7.48
N LYS A 254 22.09 -11.86 -6.72
CA LYS A 254 22.62 -10.51 -7.00
C LYS A 254 23.93 -10.55 -7.81
N GLN A 255 24.43 -11.73 -8.13
CA GLN A 255 25.71 -11.91 -8.81
C GLN A 255 25.54 -11.87 -10.32
N LYS A 256 26.55 -11.36 -11.04
CA LYS A 256 26.60 -11.38 -12.51
C LYS A 256 26.41 -12.80 -13.04
N TYR A 257 25.74 -12.93 -14.18
CA TYR A 257 25.36 -14.21 -14.79
C TYR A 257 24.63 -15.13 -13.80
N TRP A 258 23.83 -14.54 -12.90
CA TRP A 258 23.03 -15.28 -11.91
C TRP A 258 23.87 -16.10 -10.91
N GLY A 259 25.18 -15.86 -10.82
CA GLY A 259 26.13 -16.69 -10.05
C GLY A 259 26.60 -17.95 -10.80
N GLU A 260 26.28 -18.04 -12.09
CA GLU A 260 26.63 -19.13 -12.99
C GLU A 260 27.83 -18.74 -13.87
N ALA A 261 28.45 -19.71 -14.54
CA ALA A 261 29.54 -19.44 -15.48
C ALA A 261 29.02 -18.58 -16.64
N ALA A 262 29.83 -17.61 -17.09
CA ALA A 262 29.47 -16.78 -18.23
C ALA A 262 29.16 -17.65 -19.45
N PRO A 263 28.07 -17.38 -20.19
CA PRO A 263 27.77 -18.13 -21.40
C PRO A 263 28.95 -17.99 -22.37
N THR A 264 29.52 -19.14 -22.78
CA THR A 264 30.59 -19.18 -23.77
C THR A 264 30.08 -18.51 -25.03
N PRO A 265 30.80 -17.50 -25.58
CA PRO A 265 30.38 -16.88 -26.83
C PRO A 265 30.23 -17.98 -27.89
N ALA A 266 29.08 -18.02 -28.56
CA ALA A 266 28.88 -18.91 -29.69
C ALA A 266 29.96 -18.60 -30.73
N SER A 267 30.82 -19.58 -31.01
CA SER A 267 31.80 -19.47 -32.08
C SER A 267 31.05 -19.09 -33.35
N PRO A 268 31.50 -18.08 -34.12
CA PRO A 268 30.88 -17.81 -35.41
C PRO A 268 30.97 -19.11 -36.21
N ALA A 269 29.81 -19.63 -36.61
CA ALA A 269 29.76 -20.78 -37.49
C ALA A 269 30.55 -20.43 -38.75
N ASP A 270 31.55 -21.25 -39.08
CA ASP A 270 32.25 -21.15 -40.35
C ASP A 270 31.19 -21.19 -41.48
N PRO A 271 31.18 -20.21 -42.39
CA PRO A 271 30.33 -20.30 -43.57
C PRO A 271 30.81 -21.49 -44.41
N GLN A 272 29.97 -22.51 -44.54
CA GLN A 272 30.07 -23.52 -45.59
C GLN A 272 29.51 -22.98 -46.91
#